data_AF-A0A927EEU9-F1
#
_entry.id   AF-A0A927EEU9-F1
#
_cell.length_a   1.000
_cell.length_b   1.000
_cell.length_c   1.000
_cell.angle_alpha   90.00
_cell.angle_beta   90.00
_cell.angle_gamma   90.00
#
_symmetry.space_group_name_H-M   'P 1'
#
loop_
_entity.id
_entity.type
_entity.pdbx_description
1 polymer ?
#
loop_
_entity_poly.entity_id
_entity_poly.type
_entity_poly.pdbx_seq_one_letter_code
_entity_poly.pdbx_strand_id
1 'polypeptide(L)'
;MSTPIDGIDTPVASQDNGIWGSDAIASMLRLLDIPYLALNPGSSFRGLHDSLVNHLGNQDPQMLLCLHEEHAVALAHGYAKVTERPMGVVLHSNVGLMHGTMAIYNAWCDRVPMLILGATGPVDAAERRPWIDWLHTSKDQAAMIRPYIKWDDQPVSVPAALEALVRANNITRAAPAAPTYVCLDVSMQERRLEQMPELPDPKRFALPSPGIPAAQDIKAAATLLRNAERPMLLIGRVSRSTRDWARRVALAEALNASVLTDIKVGAAFPTNHRLHCAKPGHFLDETGAKRIADADVILALDWVDLAGTLKQGGCSAATKIINIQLDHQLHNGWSMDHQALPPADLHFSSDPNAALHLLADELGVGPGSEPADLTALPAFDLPGESRELDIVSLAAAMGTVLRDEVVSLVRLPLGWAGESWHFRHPLDYLGTDGGAGIGSGPGMLAGAALALAGSDRLPVAVLGDGDTMMGVSAFWTAAHYKLPFLAIVANNRSFYNDEIHQERVARTRDRPVENKWIGQRIGDPDIDIAAMASAQGLVGIGPVSTTDALIDAIRKGVEAARNGASVVIDARVKPGYNPAMAAGMTREGTGKVGD
;
A
#
# COMPACT_ATOMS: atom_id res chain seq x y z
N MET A 1 16.19 -6.44 19.30
CA MET A 1 15.67 -5.07 19.53
C MET A 1 14.30 -5.26 20.12
N SER A 2 13.94 -4.53 21.17
CA SER A 2 12.56 -4.57 21.70
C SER A 2 11.59 -4.21 20.59
N THR A 3 10.50 -4.97 20.48
CA THR A 3 9.43 -4.69 19.52
C THR A 3 8.81 -3.33 19.90
N PRO A 4 8.46 -2.46 18.94
CA PRO A 4 8.00 -1.09 19.19
C PRO A 4 6.88 -0.92 20.24
N ILE A 5 6.11 -1.98 20.45
CA ILE A 5 4.89 -2.01 21.27
C ILE A 5 5.00 -3.01 22.44
N ASP A 6 6.23 -3.40 22.79
CA ASP A 6 6.52 -4.26 23.95
C ASP A 6 5.92 -3.66 25.23
N GLY A 7 5.27 -4.51 26.02
CA GLY A 7 4.67 -4.13 27.32
C GLY A 7 3.28 -3.49 27.24
N ILE A 8 2.73 -3.28 26.05
CA ILE A 8 1.31 -2.91 25.85
C ILE A 8 0.47 -4.19 25.78
N ASP A 9 -0.70 -4.20 26.43
CA ASP A 9 -1.63 -5.34 26.45
C ASP A 9 -0.98 -6.67 26.87
N THR A 10 -0.07 -6.63 27.86
CA THR A 10 0.59 -7.82 28.41
C THR A 10 -0.36 -8.56 29.37
N PRO A 11 -0.73 -9.82 29.07
CA PRO A 11 -1.62 -10.58 29.93
C PRO A 11 -0.90 -11.08 31.18
N VAL A 12 -1.68 -11.43 32.20
CA VAL A 12 -1.19 -12.24 33.32
C VAL A 12 -0.90 -13.64 32.78
N ALA A 13 0.24 -14.22 33.17
CA ALA A 13 0.60 -15.57 32.76
C ALA A 13 -0.46 -16.59 33.16
N SER A 14 -0.94 -17.37 32.20
CA SER A 14 -1.87 -18.47 32.43
C SER A 14 -1.17 -19.64 33.12
N GLN A 15 -1.89 -20.34 34.00
CA GLN A 15 -1.47 -21.63 34.56
C GLN A 15 -2.02 -22.79 33.72
N ASP A 16 -1.95 -22.68 32.40
CA ASP A 16 -2.66 -23.54 31.44
C ASP A 16 -2.57 -25.05 31.78
N ASN A 17 -3.74 -25.71 31.75
CA ASN A 17 -3.93 -27.12 32.10
C ASN A 17 -4.53 -27.94 30.93
N GLY A 18 -4.64 -27.35 29.75
CA GLY A 18 -5.24 -27.96 28.57
C GLY A 18 -4.39 -27.74 27.31
N ILE A 19 -4.85 -28.31 26.21
CA ILE A 19 -4.37 -27.99 24.87
C ILE A 19 -5.63 -27.91 24.01
N TRP A 20 -5.75 -26.86 23.23
CA TRP A 20 -6.92 -26.56 22.41
C TRP A 20 -6.53 -26.49 20.93
N GLY A 21 -7.50 -26.68 20.04
CA GLY A 21 -7.25 -26.63 18.60
C GLY A 21 -6.64 -25.29 18.15
N SER A 22 -7.08 -24.19 18.75
CA SER A 22 -6.50 -22.86 18.51
C SER A 22 -5.08 -22.67 19.04
N ASP A 23 -4.61 -23.44 20.03
CA ASP A 23 -3.22 -23.34 20.53
C ASP A 23 -2.23 -23.78 19.46
N ALA A 24 -2.57 -24.84 18.71
CA ALA A 24 -1.79 -25.30 17.57
C ALA A 24 -1.76 -24.24 16.45
N ILE A 25 -2.91 -23.63 16.16
CA ILE A 25 -3.03 -22.55 15.16
C ILE A 25 -2.19 -21.34 15.55
N ALA A 26 -2.31 -20.87 16.80
CA ALA A 26 -1.53 -19.75 17.31
C ALA A 26 -0.03 -20.05 17.24
N SER A 27 0.38 -21.25 17.68
CA SER A 27 1.78 -21.70 17.63
C SER A 27 2.30 -21.78 16.18
N MET A 28 1.45 -22.15 15.23
CA MET A 28 1.80 -22.14 13.80
C MET A 28 2.02 -20.73 13.27
N LEU A 29 1.18 -19.76 13.64
CA LEU A 29 1.36 -18.36 13.25
C LEU A 29 2.71 -17.80 13.76
N ARG A 30 3.11 -18.16 14.99
CA ARG A 30 4.44 -17.87 15.54
C ARG A 30 5.55 -18.46 14.67
N LEU A 31 5.44 -19.74 14.32
CA LEU A 31 6.44 -20.44 13.49
C LEU A 31 6.53 -19.89 12.05
N LEU A 32 5.45 -19.32 11.53
CA LEU A 32 5.41 -18.69 10.21
C LEU A 32 6.02 -17.28 10.20
N ASP A 33 6.58 -16.83 11.33
CA ASP A 33 7.15 -15.49 11.53
C ASP A 33 6.15 -14.37 11.18
N ILE A 34 4.89 -14.54 11.60
CA ILE A 34 3.87 -13.48 11.58
C ILE A 34 3.97 -12.75 12.92
N PRO A 35 4.47 -11.50 12.96
CA PRO A 35 4.77 -10.81 14.23
C PRO A 35 3.54 -10.14 14.85
N TYR A 36 2.54 -9.81 14.04
CA TYR A 36 1.36 -9.07 14.48
C TYR A 36 0.08 -9.56 13.79
N LEU A 37 -1.04 -9.44 14.51
CA LEU A 37 -2.38 -9.70 14.02
C LEU A 37 -3.28 -8.48 14.25
N ALA A 38 -3.61 -7.72 13.21
CA ALA A 38 -4.61 -6.65 13.32
C ALA A 38 -6.03 -7.23 13.28
N LEU A 39 -6.93 -6.71 14.13
CA LEU A 39 -8.29 -7.21 14.20
C LEU A 39 -9.27 -6.20 14.79
N ASN A 40 -10.52 -6.28 14.36
CA ASN A 40 -11.65 -5.81 15.17
C ASN A 40 -12.23 -7.01 15.95
N PRO A 41 -12.47 -6.90 17.27
CA PRO A 41 -12.87 -8.05 18.08
C PRO A 41 -14.17 -8.69 17.60
N GLY A 42 -14.18 -10.03 17.53
CA GLY A 42 -15.31 -10.80 17.05
C GLY A 42 -15.45 -12.13 17.76
N SER A 43 -16.69 -12.56 17.99
CA SER A 43 -16.96 -13.80 18.72
C SER A 43 -16.66 -15.07 17.93
N SER A 44 -16.46 -15.01 16.60
CA SER A 44 -16.23 -16.21 15.78
C SER A 44 -14.80 -16.77 15.91
N PHE A 45 -13.82 -15.92 16.20
CA PHE A 45 -12.42 -16.32 16.43
C PHE A 45 -12.03 -16.32 17.91
N ARG A 46 -13.00 -16.41 18.83
CA ARG A 46 -12.77 -16.30 20.28
C ARG A 46 -11.82 -17.38 20.85
N GLY A 47 -11.80 -18.59 20.27
CA GLY A 47 -10.82 -19.61 20.65
C GLY A 47 -9.41 -19.20 20.23
N LEU A 48 -9.24 -18.72 18.99
CA LEU A 48 -7.95 -18.17 18.56
C LEU A 48 -7.52 -16.96 19.41
N HIS A 49 -8.43 -16.05 19.73
CA HIS A 49 -8.16 -14.92 20.63
C HIS A 49 -7.63 -15.42 21.97
N ASP A 50 -8.32 -16.39 22.60
CA ASP A 50 -7.89 -16.98 23.86
C ASP A 50 -6.48 -17.58 23.77
N SER A 51 -6.19 -18.38 22.74
CA SER A 51 -4.86 -18.97 22.55
C SER A 51 -3.76 -17.93 22.29
N LEU A 52 -4.04 -16.87 21.54
CA LEU A 52 -3.09 -15.79 21.31
C LEU A 52 -2.73 -15.07 22.63
N VAL A 53 -3.69 -14.90 23.53
CA VAL A 53 -3.49 -14.19 24.80
C VAL A 53 -2.97 -15.13 25.89
N ASN A 54 -3.66 -16.23 26.17
CA ASN A 54 -3.44 -17.08 27.33
C ASN A 54 -2.42 -18.20 27.10
N HIS A 55 -2.26 -18.69 25.85
CA HIS A 55 -1.23 -19.68 25.50
C HIS A 55 0.06 -19.02 25.01
N LEU A 56 -0.03 -18.00 24.15
CA LEU A 56 1.15 -17.32 23.59
C LEU A 56 1.61 -16.10 24.38
N GLY A 57 0.78 -15.55 25.28
CA GLY A 57 1.12 -14.35 26.06
C GLY A 57 0.96 -13.03 25.31
N ASN A 58 0.18 -13.01 24.23
CA ASN A 58 0.01 -11.87 23.31
C ASN A 58 1.34 -11.36 22.73
N GLN A 59 2.20 -12.29 22.33
CA GLN A 59 3.54 -12.03 21.81
C GLN A 59 3.83 -13.00 20.67
N ASP A 60 4.45 -12.54 19.59
CA ASP A 60 4.86 -13.36 18.44
C ASP A 60 3.81 -14.40 18.00
N PRO A 61 2.62 -14.03 17.50
CA PRO A 61 2.20 -12.66 17.21
C PRO A 61 1.56 -11.92 18.39
N GLN A 62 1.75 -10.60 18.41
CA GLN A 62 0.95 -9.68 19.24
C GLN A 62 -0.32 -9.24 18.48
N MET A 63 -1.46 -9.27 19.17
CA MET A 63 -2.74 -8.77 18.66
C MET A 63 -2.78 -7.24 18.71
N LEU A 64 -3.20 -6.63 17.61
CA LEU A 64 -3.44 -5.19 17.51
C LEU A 64 -4.94 -4.92 17.42
N LEU A 65 -5.47 -4.26 18.44
CA LEU A 65 -6.86 -3.84 18.50
C LEU A 65 -7.13 -2.70 17.52
N CYS A 66 -8.01 -2.96 16.56
CA CYS A 66 -8.53 -2.01 15.59
C CYS A 66 -10.02 -1.73 15.85
N LEU A 67 -10.47 -0.50 15.61
CA LEU A 67 -11.87 -0.11 15.82
C LEU A 67 -12.81 -0.38 14.63
N HIS A 68 -12.29 -0.90 13.52
CA HIS A 68 -13.05 -1.32 12.33
C HIS A 68 -12.23 -2.29 11.48
N GLU A 69 -12.87 -3.22 10.77
CA GLU A 69 -12.22 -4.26 9.96
C GLU A 69 -11.44 -3.70 8.77
N GLU A 70 -11.98 -2.68 8.09
CA GLU A 70 -11.28 -1.99 7.00
C GLU A 70 -9.94 -1.39 7.48
N HIS A 71 -9.93 -0.81 8.68
CA HIS A 71 -8.72 -0.28 9.30
C HIS A 71 -7.71 -1.39 9.63
N ALA A 72 -8.16 -2.56 10.11
CA ALA A 72 -7.28 -3.69 10.39
C ALA A 72 -6.52 -4.15 9.13
N VAL A 73 -7.22 -4.21 8.00
CA VAL A 73 -6.61 -4.54 6.70
C VAL A 73 -5.68 -3.40 6.24
N ALA A 74 -6.09 -2.14 6.36
CA ALA A 74 -5.27 -0.99 5.96
C ALA A 74 -3.98 -0.84 6.82
N LEU A 75 -4.02 -1.22 8.09
CA LEU A 75 -2.84 -1.26 8.95
C LEU A 75 -1.85 -2.33 8.46
N ALA A 76 -2.33 -3.55 8.20
CA ALA A 76 -1.50 -4.59 7.60
C ALA A 76 -0.93 -4.17 6.24
N HIS A 77 -1.73 -3.43 5.45
CA HIS A 77 -1.30 -2.85 4.18
C HIS A 77 -0.11 -1.91 4.38
N GLY A 78 -0.22 -0.90 5.25
CA GLY A 78 0.87 0.03 5.57
C GLY A 78 2.14 -0.66 6.09
N TYR A 79 1.97 -1.66 6.95
CA TYR A 79 3.10 -2.45 7.50
C TYR A 79 3.87 -3.19 6.41
N ALA A 80 3.16 -3.87 5.51
CA ALA A 80 3.77 -4.60 4.40
C ALA A 80 4.43 -3.64 3.38
N LYS A 81 3.94 -2.41 3.27
CA LYS A 81 4.57 -1.36 2.45
C LYS A 81 5.88 -0.81 3.00
N VAL A 82 6.31 -1.23 4.18
CA VAL A 82 7.66 -0.93 4.68
C VAL A 82 8.50 -2.21 4.69
N THR A 83 7.93 -3.30 5.19
CA THR A 83 8.68 -4.53 5.48
C THR A 83 8.77 -5.51 4.31
N GLU A 84 7.92 -5.39 3.29
CA GLU A 84 7.70 -6.39 2.23
C GLU A 84 7.31 -7.79 2.78
N ARG A 85 6.83 -7.84 4.04
CA ARG A 85 6.42 -9.07 4.73
C ARG A 85 4.92 -9.04 5.03
N PRO A 86 4.23 -10.20 4.99
CA PRO A 86 2.84 -10.25 5.39
C PRO A 86 2.69 -9.93 6.88
N MET A 87 1.66 -9.16 7.18
CA MET A 87 1.06 -9.09 8.51
C MET A 87 -0.23 -9.92 8.50
N GLY A 88 -0.61 -10.50 9.63
CA GLY A 88 -1.89 -11.20 9.72
C GLY A 88 -3.03 -10.24 10.04
N VAL A 89 -4.22 -10.57 9.54
CA VAL A 89 -5.45 -9.81 9.80
C VAL A 89 -6.52 -10.80 10.22
N VAL A 90 -7.23 -10.55 11.33
CA VAL A 90 -8.34 -11.40 11.76
C VAL A 90 -9.67 -10.67 11.54
N LEU A 91 -10.57 -11.26 10.75
CA LEU A 91 -11.87 -10.68 10.40
C LEU A 91 -13.02 -11.53 10.95
N HIS A 92 -13.98 -10.87 11.60
CA HIS A 92 -15.11 -11.52 12.26
C HIS A 92 -16.15 -12.05 11.27
N SER A 93 -16.04 -13.33 10.91
CA SER A 93 -17.04 -14.01 10.09
C SER A 93 -17.44 -13.23 8.84
N ASN A 94 -18.58 -13.56 8.24
CA ASN A 94 -19.05 -12.98 6.99
C ASN A 94 -19.26 -11.46 7.12
N VAL A 95 -19.81 -10.96 8.24
CA VAL A 95 -20.07 -9.53 8.43
C VAL A 95 -18.78 -8.71 8.53
N GLY A 96 -17.78 -9.16 9.31
CA GLY A 96 -16.49 -8.49 9.39
C GLY A 96 -15.72 -8.60 8.09
N LEU A 97 -15.88 -9.72 7.37
CA LEU A 97 -15.36 -9.84 6.00
C LEU A 97 -16.01 -8.81 5.06
N MET A 98 -17.32 -8.57 5.15
CA MET A 98 -18.02 -7.53 4.36
C MET A 98 -17.45 -6.14 4.65
N HIS A 99 -17.19 -5.83 5.92
CA HIS A 99 -16.57 -4.56 6.32
C HIS A 99 -15.12 -4.43 5.84
N GLY A 100 -14.34 -5.52 5.83
CA GLY A 100 -12.94 -5.53 5.40
C GLY A 100 -12.72 -5.55 3.89
N THR A 101 -13.72 -5.98 3.10
CA THR A 101 -13.62 -6.22 1.64
C THR A 101 -12.98 -5.09 0.85
N MET A 102 -13.34 -3.83 1.12
CA MET A 102 -12.80 -2.68 0.37
C MET A 102 -11.27 -2.63 0.52
N ALA A 103 -10.76 -2.63 1.76
CA ALA A 103 -9.33 -2.59 2.00
C ALA A 103 -8.59 -3.85 1.49
N ILE A 104 -9.25 -5.01 1.42
CA ILE A 104 -8.68 -6.22 0.79
C ILE A 104 -8.49 -5.99 -0.71
N TYR A 105 -9.46 -5.37 -1.39
CA TYR A 105 -9.33 -5.01 -2.80
C TYR A 105 -8.19 -4.02 -3.05
N ASN A 106 -8.02 -3.03 -2.17
CA ASN A 106 -6.86 -2.13 -2.20
C ASN A 106 -5.54 -2.90 -2.11
N ALA A 107 -5.39 -3.77 -1.11
CA ALA A 107 -4.20 -4.61 -0.94
C ALA A 107 -3.95 -5.52 -2.16
N TRP A 108 -4.99 -6.05 -2.79
CA TRP A 108 -4.89 -6.81 -4.04
C TRP A 108 -4.33 -5.97 -5.18
N CYS A 109 -4.91 -4.79 -5.45
CA CYS A 109 -4.47 -3.89 -6.52
C CYS A 109 -3.03 -3.37 -6.32
N ASP A 110 -2.61 -3.21 -5.06
CA ASP A 110 -1.24 -2.80 -4.69
C ASP A 110 -0.25 -3.97 -4.57
N ARG A 111 -0.71 -5.21 -4.81
CA ARG A 111 0.08 -6.45 -4.71
C ARG A 111 0.72 -6.68 -3.34
N VAL A 112 -0.07 -6.45 -2.29
CA VAL A 112 0.41 -6.49 -0.91
C VAL A 112 0.23 -7.88 -0.28
N PRO A 113 1.29 -8.48 0.29
CA PRO A 113 1.16 -9.74 1.01
C PRO A 113 0.44 -9.53 2.35
N MET A 114 -0.54 -10.39 2.65
CA MET A 114 -1.20 -10.47 3.95
C MET A 114 -1.85 -11.84 4.14
N LEU A 115 -1.82 -12.33 5.38
CA LEU A 115 -2.50 -13.55 5.78
C LEU A 115 -3.81 -13.19 6.50
N ILE A 116 -4.93 -13.29 5.81
CA ILE A 116 -6.23 -13.00 6.39
C ILE A 116 -6.78 -14.28 7.03
N LEU A 117 -7.12 -14.20 8.31
CA LEU A 117 -7.79 -15.23 9.07
C LEU A 117 -9.25 -14.82 9.23
N GLY A 118 -10.15 -15.56 8.59
CA GLY A 118 -11.56 -15.50 8.92
C GLY A 118 -11.90 -16.49 10.01
N ALA A 119 -13.11 -16.37 10.54
CA ALA A 119 -13.67 -17.43 11.36
C ALA A 119 -15.16 -17.56 11.20
N THR A 120 -15.65 -18.79 11.15
CA THR A 120 -17.07 -19.14 10.98
C THR A 120 -17.62 -19.81 12.24
N GLY A 121 -18.94 -19.73 12.45
CA GLY A 121 -19.61 -20.65 13.37
C GLY A 121 -19.54 -22.10 12.88
N PRO A 122 -19.96 -23.08 13.70
CA PRO A 122 -19.78 -24.49 13.40
C PRO A 122 -20.34 -24.86 12.02
N VAL A 123 -19.51 -25.46 11.18
CA VAL A 123 -19.91 -26.00 9.87
C VAL A 123 -20.98 -27.08 10.07
N ASP A 124 -20.83 -27.92 11.09
CA ASP A 124 -21.90 -28.81 11.54
C ASP A 124 -23.02 -27.99 12.19
N ALA A 125 -24.18 -27.93 11.52
CA ALA A 125 -25.33 -27.20 11.98
C ALA A 125 -25.90 -27.72 13.31
N ALA A 126 -25.62 -28.97 13.70
CA ALA A 126 -26.02 -29.54 14.98
C ALA A 126 -25.28 -28.93 16.18
N GLU A 127 -24.09 -28.36 15.94
CA GLU A 127 -23.26 -27.73 16.98
C GLU A 127 -23.53 -26.22 17.12
N ARG A 128 -24.34 -25.63 16.23
CA ARG A 128 -24.61 -24.18 16.23
C ARG A 128 -25.47 -23.78 17.42
N ARG A 129 -25.01 -22.78 18.17
CA ARG A 129 -25.82 -22.12 19.20
C ARG A 129 -26.85 -21.19 18.53
N PRO A 130 -27.96 -20.85 19.21
CA PRO A 130 -28.94 -19.92 18.68
C PRO A 130 -28.34 -18.56 18.26
N TRP A 131 -28.98 -17.91 17.27
CA TRP A 131 -28.68 -16.55 16.80
C TRP A 131 -27.37 -16.40 16.01
N ILE A 132 -26.25 -15.98 16.62
CA ILE A 132 -25.06 -15.54 15.88
C ILE A 132 -24.42 -16.66 15.05
N ASP A 133 -24.30 -17.88 15.59
CA ASP A 133 -23.70 -18.99 14.82
C ASP A 133 -24.54 -19.34 13.57
N TRP A 134 -25.80 -18.93 13.50
CA TRP A 134 -26.65 -19.11 12.31
C TRP A 134 -26.54 -17.95 11.32
N LEU A 135 -26.49 -16.71 11.80
CA LEU A 135 -26.43 -15.51 10.95
C LEU A 135 -25.02 -15.28 10.38
N HIS A 136 -24.01 -15.59 11.19
CA HIS A 136 -22.60 -15.38 10.90
C HIS A 136 -21.90 -16.71 10.55
N THR A 137 -22.57 -17.57 9.79
CA THR A 137 -21.97 -18.77 9.18
C THR A 137 -22.42 -18.86 7.74
N SER A 138 -21.47 -18.86 6.83
CA SER A 138 -21.71 -18.99 5.39
C SER A 138 -21.22 -20.35 4.92
N LYS A 139 -21.88 -20.93 3.89
CA LYS A 139 -21.41 -22.19 3.27
C LYS A 139 -20.06 -22.01 2.57
N ASP A 140 -19.88 -20.88 1.91
CA ASP A 140 -18.65 -20.46 1.25
C ASP A 140 -18.46 -18.98 1.55
N GLN A 141 -17.69 -18.68 2.59
CA GLN A 141 -17.45 -17.31 3.00
C GLN A 141 -16.47 -16.60 2.07
N ALA A 142 -15.47 -17.33 1.58
CA ALA A 142 -14.44 -16.80 0.71
C ALA A 142 -14.97 -16.40 -0.67
N ALA A 143 -16.12 -16.91 -1.12
CA ALA A 143 -16.80 -16.46 -2.35
C ALA A 143 -16.95 -14.94 -2.46
N MET A 144 -17.06 -14.23 -1.34
CA MET A 144 -17.16 -12.78 -1.31
C MET A 144 -15.90 -12.08 -1.84
N ILE A 145 -14.72 -12.65 -1.58
CA ILE A 145 -13.41 -12.01 -1.80
C ILE A 145 -12.50 -12.78 -2.76
N ARG A 146 -12.83 -14.04 -3.07
CA ARG A 146 -12.06 -14.94 -3.95
C ARG A 146 -11.58 -14.29 -5.26
N PRO A 147 -12.35 -13.42 -5.94
CA PRO A 147 -11.87 -12.78 -7.17
C PRO A 147 -10.72 -11.78 -7.00
N TYR A 148 -10.38 -11.37 -5.78
CA TYR A 148 -9.34 -10.38 -5.48
C TYR A 148 -8.50 -10.80 -4.26
N ILE A 149 -8.25 -12.11 -4.14
CA ILE A 149 -7.21 -12.71 -3.28
C ILE A 149 -6.52 -13.83 -4.06
N LYS A 150 -5.32 -14.24 -3.64
CA LYS A 150 -4.56 -15.28 -4.35
C LYS A 150 -5.08 -16.69 -4.09
N TRP A 151 -5.57 -16.93 -2.88
CA TRP A 151 -5.93 -18.26 -2.44
C TRP A 151 -6.78 -18.20 -1.18
N ASP A 152 -7.75 -19.12 -1.09
CA ASP A 152 -8.57 -19.34 0.09
C ASP A 152 -8.69 -20.81 0.47
N ASP A 153 -8.95 -21.07 1.75
CA ASP A 153 -9.37 -22.37 2.27
C ASP A 153 -10.22 -22.24 3.55
N GLN A 154 -11.02 -23.26 3.84
CA GLN A 154 -11.86 -23.38 5.02
C GLN A 154 -11.64 -24.74 5.68
N PRO A 155 -10.53 -24.91 6.43
CA PRO A 155 -10.21 -26.16 7.09
C PRO A 155 -11.19 -26.50 8.22
N VAL A 156 -11.59 -27.76 8.29
CA VAL A 156 -12.52 -28.29 9.32
C VAL A 156 -11.83 -29.16 10.38
N SER A 157 -10.49 -29.21 10.39
CA SER A 157 -9.71 -29.96 11.38
C SER A 157 -8.35 -29.30 11.62
N VAL A 158 -7.80 -29.47 12.83
CA VAL A 158 -6.54 -28.84 13.22
C VAL A 158 -5.38 -29.18 12.26
N PRO A 159 -5.14 -30.45 11.86
CA PRO A 159 -4.07 -30.75 10.90
C PRO A 159 -4.26 -30.05 9.55
N ALA A 160 -5.50 -29.97 9.05
CA ALA A 160 -5.81 -29.26 7.81
C ALA A 160 -5.57 -27.74 7.96
N ALA A 161 -5.90 -27.16 9.12
CA ALA A 161 -5.63 -25.76 9.39
C ALA A 161 -4.13 -25.44 9.42
N LEU A 162 -3.31 -26.32 10.01
CA LEU A 162 -1.86 -26.17 10.01
C LEU A 162 -1.28 -26.21 8.58
N GLU A 163 -1.74 -27.15 7.74
CA GLU A 163 -1.33 -27.19 6.32
C GLU A 163 -1.78 -25.93 5.56
N ALA A 164 -3.04 -25.52 5.74
CA ALA A 164 -3.61 -24.35 5.08
C ALA A 164 -2.83 -23.08 5.42
N LEU A 165 -2.41 -22.89 6.68
CA LEU A 165 -1.61 -21.73 7.10
C LEU A 165 -0.22 -21.72 6.46
N VAL A 166 0.47 -22.86 6.39
CA VAL A 166 1.76 -22.97 5.69
C VAL A 166 1.60 -22.60 4.21
N ARG A 167 0.59 -23.16 3.57
CA ARG A 167 0.29 -22.92 2.15
C ARG A 167 -0.08 -21.46 1.89
N ALA A 168 -0.96 -20.89 2.70
CA ALA A 168 -1.38 -19.49 2.60
C ALA A 168 -0.21 -18.52 2.76
N ASN A 169 0.66 -18.76 3.75
CA ASN A 169 1.86 -17.96 3.99
C ASN A 169 2.85 -18.01 2.82
N ASN A 170 3.02 -19.18 2.21
CA ASN A 170 3.82 -19.29 0.99
C ASN A 170 3.18 -18.50 -0.16
N ILE A 171 1.91 -18.78 -0.47
CA ILE A 171 1.24 -18.18 -1.63
C ILE A 171 1.19 -16.65 -1.54
N THR A 172 0.93 -16.08 -0.35
CA THR A 172 0.88 -14.62 -0.18
C THR A 172 2.24 -13.96 -0.41
N ARG A 173 3.34 -14.63 -0.05
CA ARG A 173 4.73 -14.17 -0.22
C ARG A 173 5.30 -14.38 -1.62
N ALA A 174 4.76 -15.33 -2.40
CA ALA A 174 5.21 -15.57 -3.77
C ALA A 174 4.84 -14.38 -4.67
N ALA A 175 5.76 -13.95 -5.54
CA ALA A 175 5.47 -12.92 -6.54
C ALA A 175 4.49 -13.45 -7.61
N PRO A 176 3.55 -12.62 -8.11
CA PRO A 176 3.16 -11.32 -7.55
C PRO A 176 2.46 -11.52 -6.20
N ALA A 177 2.81 -10.72 -5.20
CA ALA A 177 2.24 -10.84 -3.86
C ALA A 177 0.78 -10.37 -3.85
N ALA A 178 -0.03 -10.97 -2.98
CA ALA A 178 -1.41 -10.52 -2.73
C ALA A 178 -2.00 -11.23 -1.49
N PRO A 179 -3.16 -10.79 -0.99
CA PRO A 179 -3.81 -11.39 0.17
C PRO A 179 -4.15 -12.88 -0.01
N THR A 180 -4.12 -13.65 1.07
CA THR A 180 -4.69 -15.01 1.16
C THR A 180 -5.67 -15.10 2.33
N TYR A 181 -6.61 -16.06 2.30
CA TYR A 181 -7.68 -16.16 3.29
C TYR A 181 -7.83 -17.58 3.85
N VAL A 182 -7.77 -17.75 5.17
CA VAL A 182 -8.05 -19.03 5.84
C VAL A 182 -9.20 -18.86 6.81
N CYS A 183 -10.32 -19.54 6.58
CA CYS A 183 -11.51 -19.46 7.42
C CYS A 183 -11.51 -20.56 8.48
N LEU A 184 -11.38 -20.18 9.76
CA LEU A 184 -11.29 -21.11 10.88
C LEU A 184 -12.66 -21.43 11.45
N ASP A 185 -13.01 -22.71 11.50
CA ASP A 185 -14.21 -23.18 12.18
C ASP A 185 -14.08 -23.04 13.71
N VAL A 186 -15.12 -22.53 14.38
CA VAL A 186 -15.07 -22.31 15.84
C VAL A 186 -15.06 -23.58 16.67
N SER A 187 -15.71 -24.67 16.22
CA SER A 187 -15.70 -25.92 16.95
C SER A 187 -14.35 -26.63 16.85
N MET A 188 -13.61 -26.41 15.75
CA MET A 188 -12.19 -26.77 15.66
C MET A 188 -11.33 -25.96 16.64
N GLN A 189 -11.52 -24.64 16.71
CA GLN A 189 -10.74 -23.77 17.61
C GLN A 189 -10.90 -24.20 19.08
N GLU A 190 -12.14 -24.39 19.53
CA GLU A 190 -12.49 -24.64 20.94
C GLU A 190 -12.43 -26.13 21.33
N ARG A 191 -12.01 -27.02 20.43
CA ARG A 191 -11.89 -28.44 20.74
C ARG A 191 -10.67 -28.68 21.62
N ARG A 192 -10.89 -29.29 22.79
CA ARG A 192 -9.80 -29.81 23.61
C ARG A 192 -9.10 -30.97 22.90
N LEU A 193 -7.77 -30.93 22.88
CA LEU A 193 -6.90 -31.95 22.34
C LEU A 193 -6.29 -32.78 23.48
N GLU A 194 -6.05 -34.06 23.22
CA GLU A 194 -5.34 -34.94 24.17
C GLU A 194 -3.83 -34.65 24.17
N GLN A 195 -3.29 -34.26 23.02
CA GLN A 195 -1.89 -33.89 22.83
C GLN A 195 -1.77 -32.82 21.73
N MET A 196 -0.73 -32.00 21.80
CA MET A 196 -0.41 -31.04 20.74
C MET A 196 -0.02 -31.81 19.47
N PRO A 197 -0.62 -31.51 18.30
CA PRO A 197 -0.18 -32.08 17.03
C PRO A 197 1.24 -31.61 16.69
N GLU A 198 1.96 -32.40 15.90
CA GLU A 198 3.22 -31.95 15.31
C GLU A 198 2.95 -30.77 14.38
N LEU A 199 3.64 -29.65 14.64
CA LEU A 199 3.55 -28.47 13.79
C LEU A 199 4.44 -28.68 12.55
N PRO A 200 3.92 -28.50 11.32
CA PRO A 200 4.75 -28.59 10.12
C PRO A 200 5.89 -27.58 10.16
N ASP A 201 7.14 -28.02 9.96
CA ASP A 201 8.29 -27.12 9.87
C ASP A 201 8.21 -26.26 8.60
N PRO A 202 8.00 -24.93 8.69
CA PRO A 202 7.89 -24.06 7.52
C PRO A 202 9.09 -24.14 6.57
N LYS A 203 10.29 -24.46 7.08
CA LYS A 203 11.50 -24.58 6.26
C LYS A 203 11.42 -25.73 5.26
N ARG A 204 10.68 -26.80 5.58
CA ARG A 204 10.45 -27.94 4.67
C ARG A 204 9.45 -27.63 3.56
N PHE A 205 8.70 -26.54 3.71
CA PHE A 205 7.72 -26.06 2.75
C PHE A 205 8.12 -24.69 2.20
N ALA A 206 9.41 -24.34 2.22
CA ALA A 206 9.87 -23.06 1.71
C ALA A 206 9.41 -22.83 0.26
N LEU A 207 9.20 -21.56 -0.08
CA LEU A 207 8.84 -21.15 -1.43
C LEU A 207 9.80 -21.73 -2.47
N PRO A 208 9.30 -22.22 -3.62
CA PRO A 208 10.17 -22.59 -4.71
C PRO A 208 10.97 -21.36 -5.16
N SER A 209 12.20 -21.59 -5.61
CA SER A 209 13.02 -20.54 -6.21
C SER A 209 12.22 -19.86 -7.34
N PRO A 210 12.21 -18.52 -7.41
CA PRO A 210 11.51 -17.82 -8.47
C PRO A 210 11.96 -18.30 -9.85
N GLY A 211 11.01 -18.41 -10.79
CA GLY A 211 11.34 -18.65 -12.19
C GLY A 211 12.16 -17.49 -12.75
N ILE A 212 13.28 -17.79 -13.38
CA ILE A 212 14.12 -16.81 -14.08
C ILE A 212 13.92 -16.92 -15.60
N PRO A 213 14.08 -15.83 -16.37
CA PRO A 213 13.96 -15.89 -17.82
C PRO A 213 15.05 -16.79 -18.42
N ALA A 214 14.77 -17.39 -19.59
CA ALA A 214 15.75 -18.22 -20.26
C ALA A 214 16.98 -17.39 -20.67
N ALA A 215 18.18 -17.99 -20.60
CA ALA A 215 19.41 -17.28 -20.91
C ALA A 215 19.45 -16.69 -22.34
N GLN A 216 18.78 -17.33 -23.30
CA GLN A 216 18.64 -16.82 -24.66
C GLN A 216 17.80 -15.55 -24.74
N ASP A 217 16.76 -15.44 -23.91
CA ASP A 217 15.86 -14.28 -23.87
C ASP A 217 16.57 -13.10 -23.21
N ILE A 218 17.34 -13.35 -22.14
CA ILE A 218 18.23 -12.36 -21.51
C ILE A 218 19.24 -11.82 -22.53
N LYS A 219 19.89 -12.71 -23.31
CA LYS A 219 20.82 -12.30 -24.38
C LYS A 219 20.15 -11.47 -25.47
N ALA A 220 18.93 -11.83 -25.87
CA ALA A 220 18.17 -11.08 -26.86
C ALA A 220 17.83 -9.67 -26.34
N ALA A 221 17.31 -9.57 -25.12
CA ALA A 221 17.02 -8.29 -24.47
C ALA A 221 18.28 -7.43 -24.27
N ALA A 222 19.37 -8.02 -23.79
CA ALA A 222 20.66 -7.32 -23.64
C ALA A 222 21.19 -6.82 -25.00
N THR A 223 21.00 -7.58 -26.08
CA THR A 223 21.38 -7.14 -27.43
C THR A 223 20.54 -5.96 -27.90
N LEU A 224 19.22 -5.98 -27.68
CA LEU A 224 18.35 -4.84 -27.99
C LEU A 224 18.79 -3.59 -27.22
N LEU A 225 19.00 -3.72 -25.91
CA LEU A 225 19.41 -2.60 -25.05
C LEU A 225 20.80 -2.05 -25.39
N ARG A 226 21.76 -2.91 -25.72
CA ARG A 226 23.12 -2.51 -26.09
C ARG A 226 23.17 -1.74 -27.41
N ASN A 227 22.29 -2.08 -28.35
CA ASN A 227 22.22 -1.45 -29.67
C ASN A 227 21.26 -0.26 -29.73
N ALA A 228 20.52 0.02 -28.65
CA ALA A 228 19.59 1.13 -28.58
C ALA A 228 20.33 2.46 -28.59
N GLU A 229 19.87 3.40 -29.41
CA GLU A 229 20.35 4.78 -29.42
C GLU A 229 19.67 5.64 -28.36
N ARG A 230 18.40 5.32 -28.04
CA ARG A 230 17.56 6.07 -27.09
C ARG A 230 16.82 5.11 -26.15
N PRO A 231 17.57 4.28 -25.38
CA PRO A 231 16.96 3.33 -24.45
C PRO A 231 16.20 4.06 -23.34
N MET A 232 15.10 3.45 -22.91
CA MET A 232 14.25 3.97 -21.86
C MET A 232 13.84 2.87 -20.88
N LEU A 233 13.80 3.19 -19.59
CA LEU A 233 13.28 2.33 -18.52
C LEU A 233 11.97 2.91 -17.98
N LEU A 234 10.94 2.08 -17.93
CA LEU A 234 9.70 2.33 -17.19
C LEU A 234 9.74 1.45 -15.94
N ILE A 235 9.87 2.05 -14.76
CA ILE A 235 10.04 1.29 -13.51
C ILE A 235 8.81 1.45 -12.64
N GLY A 236 8.04 0.36 -12.49
CA GLY A 236 6.82 0.27 -11.69
C GLY A 236 7.04 -0.51 -10.39
N ARG A 237 6.29 -1.59 -10.17
CA ARG A 237 6.33 -2.38 -8.93
C ARG A 237 7.64 -3.18 -8.84
N VAL A 238 8.58 -2.69 -8.03
CA VAL A 238 9.89 -3.31 -7.80
C VAL A 238 10.18 -3.41 -6.31
N SER A 239 11.23 -4.16 -5.95
CA SER A 239 11.58 -4.35 -4.54
C SER A 239 12.08 -3.07 -3.88
N ARG A 240 11.89 -2.98 -2.56
CA ARG A 240 12.40 -1.89 -1.71
C ARG A 240 13.83 -2.11 -1.22
N SER A 241 14.47 -3.21 -1.61
CA SER A 241 15.88 -3.50 -1.35
C SER A 241 16.79 -2.38 -1.87
N THR A 242 17.68 -1.86 -1.01
CA THR A 242 18.71 -0.88 -1.35
C THR A 242 19.69 -1.43 -2.39
N ARG A 243 19.99 -2.74 -2.34
CA ARG A 243 20.79 -3.45 -3.34
C ARG A 243 20.12 -3.46 -4.71
N ASP A 244 18.83 -3.76 -4.78
CA ASP A 244 18.11 -3.81 -6.05
C ASP A 244 17.93 -2.40 -6.63
N TRP A 245 17.71 -1.41 -5.77
CA TRP A 245 17.74 0.00 -6.14
C TRP A 245 19.08 0.41 -6.75
N ALA A 246 20.20 0.09 -6.09
CA ALA A 246 21.54 0.36 -6.60
C ALA A 246 21.76 -0.27 -7.98
N ARG A 247 21.28 -1.50 -8.16
CA ARG A 247 21.37 -2.23 -9.42
C ARG A 247 20.57 -1.57 -10.54
N ARG A 248 19.34 -1.10 -10.24
CA ARG A 248 18.50 -0.35 -11.20
C ARG A 248 19.19 0.94 -11.64
N VAL A 249 19.78 1.68 -10.70
CA VAL A 249 20.55 2.90 -10.99
C VAL A 249 21.75 2.60 -11.87
N ALA A 250 22.57 1.61 -11.51
CA ALA A 250 23.76 1.24 -12.29
C ALA A 250 23.40 0.79 -13.72
N LEU A 251 22.31 0.05 -13.90
CA LEU A 251 21.84 -0.36 -15.23
C LEU A 251 21.43 0.85 -16.08
N ALA A 252 20.65 1.77 -15.51
CA ALA A 252 20.24 2.99 -16.21
C ALA A 252 21.47 3.83 -16.62
N GLU A 253 22.45 3.97 -15.72
CA GLU A 253 23.69 4.70 -15.98
C GLU A 253 24.53 4.08 -17.08
N ALA A 254 24.73 2.75 -17.05
CA ALA A 254 25.51 2.03 -18.05
C ALA A 254 24.90 2.11 -19.45
N LEU A 255 23.57 2.13 -19.54
CA LEU A 255 22.83 2.30 -20.80
C LEU A 255 22.65 3.77 -21.19
N ASN A 256 22.97 4.71 -20.29
CA ASN A 256 22.59 6.12 -20.40
C ASN A 256 21.10 6.30 -20.74
N ALA A 257 20.25 5.43 -20.17
CA ALA A 257 18.85 5.31 -20.52
C ALA A 257 17.99 6.36 -19.81
N SER A 258 16.99 6.90 -20.51
CA SER A 258 15.98 7.75 -19.87
C SER A 258 15.11 6.92 -18.94
N VAL A 259 14.76 7.43 -17.76
CA VAL A 259 13.97 6.71 -16.76
C VAL A 259 12.69 7.46 -16.45
N LEU A 260 11.56 6.75 -16.45
CA LEU A 260 10.32 7.21 -15.84
C LEU A 260 9.90 6.31 -14.69
N THR A 261 9.32 6.96 -13.69
CA THR A 261 8.58 6.36 -12.58
C THR A 261 7.25 7.09 -12.44
N ASP A 262 6.24 6.44 -11.88
CA ASP A 262 5.00 7.10 -11.49
C ASP A 262 4.95 7.38 -9.98
N ILE A 263 3.81 7.89 -9.49
CA ILE A 263 3.50 7.98 -8.04
C ILE A 263 2.33 7.08 -7.63
N LYS A 264 1.92 6.15 -8.50
CA LYS A 264 0.91 5.12 -8.20
C LYS A 264 1.50 4.09 -7.25
N VAL A 265 2.77 3.73 -7.47
CA VAL A 265 3.52 2.79 -6.65
C VAL A 265 4.59 3.51 -5.81
N GLY A 266 5.29 2.78 -4.95
CA GLY A 266 6.38 3.33 -4.14
C GLY A 266 7.57 3.81 -4.98
N ALA A 267 8.48 4.55 -4.35
CA ALA A 267 9.69 5.03 -5.00
C ALA A 267 10.50 3.86 -5.61
N ALA A 268 10.86 4.00 -6.88
CA ALA A 268 11.57 2.94 -7.61
C ALA A 268 12.95 3.37 -8.17
N PHE A 269 13.19 4.69 -8.27
CA PHE A 269 14.40 5.30 -8.81
C PHE A 269 14.63 6.72 -8.23
N PRO A 270 15.87 7.22 -8.12
CA PRO A 270 16.10 8.58 -7.63
C PRO A 270 15.58 9.63 -8.61
N THR A 271 14.55 10.37 -8.21
CA THR A 271 13.84 11.35 -9.06
C THR A 271 14.62 12.64 -9.31
N ASN A 272 15.69 12.91 -8.55
CA ASN A 272 16.62 14.02 -8.80
C ASN A 272 17.81 13.60 -9.68
N HIS A 273 17.86 12.34 -10.11
CA HIS A 273 18.94 11.83 -10.95
C HIS A 273 18.83 12.36 -12.38
N ARG A 274 19.96 12.64 -13.03
CA ARG A 274 20.01 13.21 -14.39
C ARG A 274 19.28 12.39 -15.47
N LEU A 275 19.09 11.09 -15.22
CA LEU A 275 18.42 10.17 -16.14
C LEU A 275 16.91 10.08 -15.90
N HIS A 276 16.42 10.56 -14.75
CA HIS A 276 14.99 10.67 -14.51
C HIS A 276 14.46 11.84 -15.36
N CYS A 277 13.67 11.51 -16.39
CA CYS A 277 13.51 12.42 -17.53
C CYS A 277 12.22 13.25 -17.51
N ALA A 278 11.30 12.98 -16.59
CA ALA A 278 10.09 13.77 -16.37
C ALA A 278 9.63 13.62 -14.93
N LYS A 279 8.82 14.55 -14.42
CA LYS A 279 8.31 14.48 -13.05
C LYS A 279 7.51 13.18 -12.82
N PRO A 280 7.61 12.58 -11.63
CA PRO A 280 6.76 11.44 -11.31
C PRO A 280 5.32 11.93 -11.17
N GLY A 281 4.34 11.16 -11.66
CA GLY A 281 2.93 11.57 -11.64
C GLY A 281 1.98 10.42 -11.89
N HIS A 282 0.70 10.60 -11.54
CA HIS A 282 -0.34 9.62 -11.85
C HIS A 282 -0.61 9.52 -13.36
N PHE A 283 -0.46 10.64 -14.05
CA PHE A 283 -0.62 10.76 -15.49
C PHE A 283 0.66 11.26 -16.15
N LEU A 284 0.84 10.87 -17.40
CA LEU A 284 1.99 11.25 -18.21
C LEU A 284 1.91 12.72 -18.63
N ASP A 285 2.95 13.49 -18.31
CA ASP A 285 3.10 14.87 -18.75
C ASP A 285 3.67 14.94 -20.18
N GLU A 286 3.79 16.16 -20.73
CA GLU A 286 4.28 16.36 -22.11
C GLU A 286 5.74 15.93 -22.28
N THR A 287 6.57 16.13 -21.25
CA THR A 287 7.98 15.73 -21.27
C THR A 287 8.11 14.22 -21.35
N GLY A 288 7.40 13.50 -20.46
CA GLY A 288 7.38 12.04 -20.45
C GLY A 288 6.78 11.47 -21.74
N ALA A 289 5.71 12.08 -22.26
CA ALA A 289 5.12 11.68 -23.53
C ALA A 289 6.12 11.80 -24.69
N LYS A 290 6.82 12.92 -24.79
CA LYS A 290 7.87 13.09 -25.81
C LYS A 290 8.98 12.04 -25.66
N ARG A 291 9.41 11.75 -24.44
CA ARG A 291 10.45 10.74 -24.18
C ARG A 291 10.02 9.33 -24.60
N ILE A 292 8.75 8.98 -24.39
CA ILE A 292 8.19 7.72 -24.88
C ILE A 292 8.14 7.69 -26.42
N ALA A 293 7.68 8.77 -27.06
CA ALA A 293 7.63 8.86 -28.52
C ALA A 293 9.02 8.73 -29.18
N ASP A 294 10.05 9.31 -28.55
CA ASP A 294 11.42 9.33 -29.07
C ASP A 294 12.17 8.00 -28.82
N ALA A 295 11.73 7.15 -27.89
CA ALA A 295 12.43 5.92 -27.51
C ALA A 295 12.42 4.87 -28.64
N ASP A 296 13.56 4.20 -28.84
CA ASP A 296 13.70 3.07 -29.78
C ASP A 296 13.63 1.71 -29.10
N VAL A 297 14.02 1.62 -27.83
CA VAL A 297 13.84 0.44 -26.96
C VAL A 297 13.32 0.87 -25.58
N ILE A 298 12.23 0.26 -25.12
CA ILE A 298 11.68 0.46 -23.79
C ILE A 298 11.76 -0.84 -22.99
N LEU A 299 12.43 -0.79 -21.84
CA LEU A 299 12.41 -1.82 -20.81
C LEU A 299 11.38 -1.45 -19.72
N ALA A 300 10.26 -2.16 -19.68
CA ALA A 300 9.24 -2.01 -18.66
C ALA A 300 9.43 -3.07 -17.55
N LEU A 301 9.59 -2.60 -16.32
CA LEU A 301 9.72 -3.39 -15.10
C LEU A 301 8.43 -3.24 -14.30
N ASP A 302 7.52 -4.20 -14.45
CA ASP A 302 6.23 -4.29 -13.76
C ASP A 302 5.46 -2.95 -13.69
N TRP A 303 5.36 -2.29 -14.85
CA TRP A 303 4.67 -1.01 -14.99
C TRP A 303 3.15 -1.19 -15.00
N VAL A 304 2.45 -0.45 -14.13
CA VAL A 304 1.02 -0.67 -13.80
C VAL A 304 0.08 -0.59 -15.02
N ASP A 305 0.24 0.42 -15.88
CA ASP A 305 -0.60 0.60 -17.08
C ASP A 305 0.30 0.81 -18.30
N LEU A 306 0.96 -0.26 -18.74
CA LEU A 306 1.95 -0.15 -19.83
C LEU A 306 1.27 0.26 -21.14
N ALA A 307 0.16 -0.38 -21.50
CA ALA A 307 -0.55 -0.09 -22.75
C ALA A 307 -1.09 1.35 -22.78
N GLY A 308 -1.73 1.81 -21.72
CA GLY A 308 -2.24 3.17 -21.61
C GLY A 308 -1.11 4.20 -21.63
N THR A 309 0.01 3.91 -20.97
CA THR A 309 1.18 4.80 -20.95
C THR A 309 1.83 4.92 -22.33
N LEU A 310 2.04 3.80 -23.04
CA LEU A 310 2.58 3.81 -24.41
C LEU A 310 1.66 4.56 -25.37
N LYS A 311 0.33 4.36 -25.25
CA LYS A 311 -0.66 5.09 -26.06
C LYS A 311 -0.66 6.58 -25.77
N GLN A 312 -0.65 6.99 -24.50
CA GLN A 312 -0.60 8.41 -24.10
C GLN A 312 0.70 9.07 -24.55
N GLY A 313 1.81 8.35 -24.53
CA GLY A 313 3.11 8.83 -24.98
C GLY A 313 3.28 8.85 -26.49
N GLY A 314 2.29 8.40 -27.28
CA GLY A 314 2.43 8.32 -28.74
C GLY A 314 3.55 7.38 -29.18
N CYS A 315 3.78 6.29 -28.43
CA CYS A 315 4.83 5.32 -28.72
C CYS A 315 4.72 4.81 -30.17
N SER A 316 5.82 4.86 -30.90
CA SER A 316 5.88 4.36 -32.27
C SER A 316 5.69 2.84 -32.30
N ALA A 317 5.02 2.34 -33.34
CA ALA A 317 4.94 0.90 -33.59
C ALA A 317 6.32 0.26 -33.93
N ALA A 318 7.32 1.09 -34.23
CA ALA A 318 8.70 0.63 -34.47
C ALA A 318 9.52 0.45 -33.18
N THR A 319 9.10 1.06 -32.06
CA THR A 319 9.78 0.98 -30.77
C THR A 319 9.74 -0.46 -30.25
N LYS A 320 10.89 -0.99 -29.83
CA LYS A 320 11.00 -2.33 -29.25
C LYS A 320 10.63 -2.32 -27.79
N ILE A 321 9.73 -3.21 -27.38
CA ILE A 321 9.23 -3.28 -26.00
C ILE A 321 9.68 -4.58 -25.34
N ILE A 322 10.40 -4.46 -24.23
CA ILE A 322 10.75 -5.55 -23.32
C ILE A 322 9.90 -5.38 -22.06
N ASN A 323 8.93 -6.28 -21.84
CA ASN A 323 8.01 -6.20 -20.72
C ASN A 323 8.27 -7.34 -19.72
N ILE A 324 8.70 -6.99 -18.51
CA ILE A 324 9.03 -7.94 -17.43
C ILE A 324 8.02 -7.77 -16.31
N GLN A 325 7.17 -8.77 -16.09
CA GLN A 325 6.15 -8.77 -15.04
C GLN A 325 5.58 -10.16 -14.80
N LEU A 326 5.00 -10.39 -13.62
CA LEU A 326 4.24 -11.60 -13.30
C LEU A 326 2.73 -11.35 -13.11
N ASP A 327 2.26 -10.12 -13.31
CA ASP A 327 0.90 -9.69 -12.95
C ASP A 327 -0.21 -10.49 -13.66
N HIS A 328 0.06 -11.01 -14.87
CA HIS A 328 -0.84 -11.90 -15.59
C HIS A 328 -1.21 -13.18 -14.84
N GLN A 329 -0.48 -13.57 -13.79
CA GLN A 329 -0.82 -14.70 -12.93
C GLN A 329 -1.99 -14.41 -11.96
N LEU A 330 -2.30 -13.13 -11.72
CA LEU A 330 -3.41 -12.70 -10.87
C LEU A 330 -4.62 -12.22 -11.66
N HIS A 331 -4.40 -11.78 -12.90
CA HIS A 331 -5.46 -11.26 -13.75
C HIS A 331 -6.57 -12.29 -13.92
N ASN A 332 -7.81 -11.83 -13.75
CA ASN A 332 -9.01 -12.63 -13.92
C ASN A 332 -10.11 -11.77 -14.56
N GLY A 333 -11.27 -12.37 -14.85
CA GLY A 333 -12.38 -11.68 -15.51
C GLY A 333 -13.30 -10.86 -14.60
N TRP A 334 -13.04 -10.81 -13.30
CA TRP A 334 -13.87 -10.07 -12.34
C TRP A 334 -13.45 -8.60 -12.20
N SER A 335 -12.13 -8.34 -12.21
CA SER A 335 -11.53 -7.01 -12.12
C SER A 335 -10.85 -6.63 -13.43
N MET A 336 -10.85 -5.34 -13.75
CA MET A 336 -10.13 -4.75 -14.90
C MET A 336 -8.82 -4.05 -14.47
N ASP A 337 -8.29 -4.39 -13.28
CA ASP A 337 -7.02 -3.83 -12.78
C ASP A 337 -5.82 -4.17 -13.68
N HIS A 338 -5.98 -5.13 -14.59
CA HIS A 338 -5.01 -5.52 -15.62
C HIS A 338 -4.87 -4.53 -16.78
N GLN A 339 -5.72 -3.49 -16.85
CA GLN A 339 -5.70 -2.46 -17.90
C GLN A 339 -5.77 -3.05 -19.32
N ALA A 340 -5.40 -2.26 -20.35
CA ALA A 340 -5.29 -2.77 -21.70
C ALA A 340 -4.03 -3.64 -21.86
N LEU A 341 -4.10 -4.67 -22.72
CA LEU A 341 -2.97 -5.55 -23.01
C LEU A 341 -1.87 -4.78 -23.76
N PRO A 342 -0.63 -4.68 -23.23
CA PRO A 342 0.45 -3.96 -23.89
C PRO A 342 1.08 -4.78 -25.03
N PRO A 343 1.54 -4.13 -26.11
CA PRO A 343 2.44 -4.77 -27.06
C PRO A 343 3.80 -5.07 -26.40
N ALA A 344 4.41 -6.20 -26.72
CA ALA A 344 5.75 -6.57 -26.27
C ALA A 344 6.47 -7.40 -27.34
N ASP A 345 7.71 -7.04 -27.68
CA ASP A 345 8.59 -7.86 -28.53
C ASP A 345 9.24 -8.98 -27.72
N LEU A 346 9.56 -8.71 -26.46
CA LEU A 346 9.99 -9.70 -25.47
C LEU A 346 9.13 -9.56 -24.22
N HIS A 347 8.55 -10.66 -23.75
CA HIS A 347 7.75 -10.69 -22.53
C HIS A 347 8.30 -11.73 -21.56
N PHE A 348 8.75 -11.29 -20.39
CA PHE A 348 9.32 -12.16 -19.36
C PHE A 348 8.32 -12.33 -18.23
N SER A 349 7.81 -13.55 -18.08
CA SER A 349 7.05 -13.99 -16.89
C SER A 349 8.03 -14.27 -15.76
N SER A 350 8.56 -13.22 -15.14
CA SER A 350 9.55 -13.32 -14.05
C SER A 350 9.52 -12.10 -13.14
N ASP A 351 10.07 -12.25 -11.93
CA ASP A 351 10.27 -11.14 -11.02
C ASP A 351 11.15 -10.05 -11.68
N PRO A 352 10.73 -8.78 -11.66
CA PRO A 352 11.43 -7.71 -12.35
C PRO A 352 12.86 -7.50 -11.83
N ASN A 353 13.13 -7.74 -10.55
CA ASN A 353 14.46 -7.58 -9.98
C ASN A 353 15.37 -8.74 -10.43
N ALA A 354 14.88 -9.99 -10.35
CA ALA A 354 15.64 -11.16 -10.79
C ALA A 354 16.07 -11.04 -12.26
N ALA A 355 15.14 -10.66 -13.14
CA ALA A 355 15.44 -10.46 -14.55
C ALA A 355 16.37 -9.27 -14.80
N LEU A 356 16.20 -8.16 -14.06
CA LEU A 356 17.09 -7.01 -14.13
C LEU A 356 18.52 -7.35 -13.72
N HIS A 357 18.72 -8.15 -12.66
CA HIS A 357 20.06 -8.58 -12.25
C HIS A 357 20.76 -9.40 -13.35
N LEU A 358 20.04 -10.33 -13.98
CA LEU A 358 20.55 -11.14 -15.09
C LEU A 358 20.87 -10.30 -16.33
N LEU A 359 20.02 -9.32 -16.67
CA LEU A 359 20.29 -8.37 -17.75
C LEU A 359 21.52 -7.52 -17.45
N ALA A 360 21.65 -7.03 -16.23
CA ALA A 360 22.81 -6.26 -15.80
C ALA A 360 24.09 -7.10 -15.85
N ASP A 361 24.05 -8.38 -15.46
CA ASP A 361 25.19 -9.30 -15.56
C ASP A 361 25.59 -9.55 -17.03
N GLU A 362 24.63 -9.82 -17.92
CA GLU A 362 24.87 -10.02 -19.36
C GLU A 362 25.42 -8.75 -20.04
N LEU A 363 25.10 -7.57 -19.51
CA LEU A 363 25.64 -6.29 -19.96
C LEU A 363 26.97 -5.90 -19.27
N GLY A 364 27.46 -6.70 -18.33
CA GLY A 364 28.71 -6.42 -17.59
C GLY A 364 28.61 -5.25 -16.62
N VAL A 365 27.40 -4.92 -16.14
CA VAL A 365 27.14 -3.81 -15.22
C VAL A 365 27.43 -4.26 -13.78
N GLY A 366 28.11 -3.42 -13.01
CA GLY A 366 28.40 -3.66 -11.59
C GLY A 366 27.20 -3.50 -10.66
N PRO A 367 27.35 -3.76 -9.35
CA PRO A 367 26.24 -3.74 -8.38
C PRO A 367 25.64 -2.34 -8.13
N GLY A 368 26.35 -1.27 -8.48
CA GLY A 368 25.95 0.11 -8.16
C GLY A 368 26.32 0.51 -6.73
N SER A 369 25.81 1.66 -6.29
CA SER A 369 25.97 2.16 -4.92
C SER A 369 24.63 2.19 -4.21
N GLU A 370 24.56 1.57 -3.03
CA GLU A 370 23.34 1.59 -2.22
C GLU A 370 23.05 2.99 -1.70
N PRO A 371 21.77 3.44 -1.73
CA PRO A 371 21.39 4.75 -1.23
C PRO A 371 21.53 4.80 0.29
N ALA A 372 22.01 5.93 0.82
CA ALA A 372 21.96 6.22 2.24
C ALA A 372 20.58 6.76 2.65
N ASP A 373 20.26 6.68 3.93
CA ASP A 373 19.18 7.47 4.52
C ASP A 373 19.59 8.94 4.54
N LEU A 374 18.94 9.74 3.69
CA LEU A 374 19.18 11.17 3.56
C LEU A 374 17.96 11.96 4.04
N THR A 375 18.18 13.19 4.49
CA THR A 375 17.07 14.09 4.83
C THR A 375 16.18 14.35 3.61
N ALA A 376 14.96 14.82 3.80
CA ALA A 376 14.07 15.08 2.69
C ALA A 376 14.66 16.11 1.71
N LEU A 377 14.33 15.96 0.43
CA LEU A 377 14.70 16.91 -0.60
C LEU A 377 13.43 17.45 -1.30
N PRO A 378 12.87 18.56 -0.81
CA PRO A 378 11.85 19.31 -1.54
C PRO A 378 12.42 19.80 -2.88
N ALA A 379 11.59 19.84 -3.91
CA ALA A 379 12.03 20.23 -5.26
C ALA A 379 11.87 21.74 -5.54
N PHE A 380 11.07 22.45 -4.74
CA PHE A 380 10.91 23.90 -4.83
C PHE A 380 10.94 24.54 -3.45
N ASP A 381 11.47 25.75 -3.36
CA ASP A 381 11.40 26.57 -2.16
C ASP A 381 10.05 27.28 -2.06
N LEU A 382 9.60 27.53 -0.82
CA LEU A 382 8.42 28.33 -0.58
C LEU A 382 8.69 29.80 -0.95
N PRO A 383 7.80 30.48 -1.69
CA PRO A 383 7.91 31.92 -1.89
C PRO A 383 7.88 32.67 -0.55
N GLY A 384 8.68 33.74 -0.40
CA GLY A 384 8.87 34.44 0.88
C GLY A 384 7.66 35.21 1.45
N GLU A 385 6.50 35.19 0.78
CA GLU A 385 5.27 35.84 1.25
C GLU A 385 4.25 34.79 1.72
N SER A 386 3.75 34.99 2.95
CA SER A 386 2.65 34.23 3.53
C SER A 386 1.41 34.27 2.64
N ARG A 387 0.79 33.10 2.43
CA ARG A 387 -0.38 32.97 1.56
C ARG A 387 -1.34 31.90 2.07
N GLU A 388 -2.57 31.94 1.59
CA GLU A 388 -3.55 30.88 1.78
C GLU A 388 -3.06 29.57 1.14
N LEU A 389 -3.35 28.44 1.79
CA LEU A 389 -2.88 27.15 1.34
C LEU A 389 -3.65 26.64 0.11
N ASP A 390 -2.91 26.04 -0.80
CA ASP A 390 -3.32 25.10 -1.84
C ASP A 390 -2.37 23.89 -1.77
N ILE A 391 -2.57 22.86 -2.60
CA ILE A 391 -1.72 21.66 -2.55
C ILE A 391 -0.23 21.96 -2.81
N VAL A 392 0.08 22.95 -3.66
CA VAL A 392 1.48 23.27 -4.03
C VAL A 392 2.18 24.01 -2.89
N SER A 393 1.53 25.02 -2.33
CA SER A 393 2.03 25.78 -1.18
C SER A 393 2.06 24.95 0.10
N LEU A 394 1.14 23.98 0.27
CA LEU A 394 1.21 22.97 1.34
C LEU A 394 2.48 22.12 1.20
N ALA A 395 2.78 21.60 0.01
CA ALA A 395 3.99 20.82 -0.24
C ALA A 395 5.28 21.63 0.02
N ALA A 396 5.32 22.89 -0.40
CA ALA A 396 6.45 23.78 -0.17
C ALA A 396 6.63 24.16 1.32
N ALA A 397 5.53 24.42 2.04
CA ALA A 397 5.56 24.66 3.48
C ALA A 397 6.05 23.43 4.25
N MET A 398 5.58 22.24 3.85
CA MET A 398 6.08 20.97 4.37
C MET A 398 7.58 20.80 4.12
N GLY A 399 8.05 21.11 2.90
CA GLY A 399 9.46 21.03 2.56
C GLY A 399 10.36 21.98 3.35
N THR A 400 9.85 23.13 3.79
CA THR A 400 10.62 24.10 4.60
C THR A 400 11.08 23.50 5.93
N VAL A 401 10.27 22.64 6.55
CA VAL A 401 10.59 22.01 7.84
C VAL A 401 11.21 20.62 7.64
N LEU A 402 10.62 19.78 6.79
CA LEU A 402 11.02 18.38 6.67
C LEU A 402 12.37 18.18 5.96
N ARG A 403 12.94 19.21 5.31
CA ARG A 403 14.29 19.15 4.69
C ARG A 403 15.42 18.80 5.66
N ASP A 404 15.17 18.97 6.96
CA ASP A 404 16.11 18.64 8.04
C ASP A 404 15.83 17.24 8.64
N GLU A 405 14.81 16.54 8.16
CA GLU A 405 14.35 15.24 8.67
C GLU A 405 14.57 14.12 7.65
N VAL A 406 14.92 12.92 8.09
CA VAL A 406 14.80 11.70 7.26
C VAL A 406 13.36 11.23 7.35
N VAL A 407 12.64 11.16 6.22
CA VAL A 407 11.20 10.89 6.21
C VAL A 407 10.81 9.73 5.29
N SER A 408 9.69 9.10 5.60
CA SER A 408 8.98 8.20 4.70
C SER A 408 7.59 8.75 4.43
N LEU A 409 7.34 9.17 3.19
CA LEU A 409 6.01 9.59 2.75
C LEU A 409 5.14 8.35 2.55
N VAL A 410 4.23 8.10 3.48
CA VAL A 410 3.39 6.91 3.49
C VAL A 410 2.27 7.00 2.48
N ARG A 411 1.68 8.20 2.33
CA ARG A 411 0.56 8.45 1.42
C ARG A 411 0.54 9.92 1.00
N LEU A 412 0.19 10.15 -0.25
CA LEU A 412 -0.03 11.46 -0.85
C LEU A 412 -1.43 11.50 -1.49
N PRO A 413 -2.11 12.65 -1.52
CA PRO A 413 -3.43 12.76 -2.16
C PRO A 413 -3.29 12.66 -3.68
N LEU A 414 -4.36 12.24 -4.38
CA LEU A 414 -4.40 12.15 -5.84
C LEU A 414 -3.94 13.46 -6.53
N GLY A 415 -4.29 14.61 -5.94
CA GLY A 415 -3.93 15.93 -6.44
C GLY A 415 -2.48 16.38 -6.20
N TRP A 416 -1.65 15.53 -5.57
CA TRP A 416 -0.28 15.88 -5.21
C TRP A 416 0.55 16.23 -6.44
N ALA A 417 1.35 17.29 -6.31
CA ALA A 417 2.31 17.70 -7.33
C ALA A 417 3.57 16.84 -7.20
N GLY A 418 3.72 15.79 -8.01
CA GLY A 418 4.91 14.93 -7.94
C GLY A 418 6.22 15.66 -8.25
N GLU A 419 6.16 16.80 -8.94
CA GLU A 419 7.30 17.70 -9.11
C GLU A 419 7.74 18.41 -7.83
N SER A 420 6.96 18.40 -6.74
CA SER A 420 7.26 19.15 -5.51
C SER A 420 8.26 18.45 -4.59
N TRP A 421 8.58 17.19 -4.85
CA TRP A 421 9.38 16.36 -3.95
C TRP A 421 10.29 15.41 -4.71
N HIS A 422 11.51 15.23 -4.19
CA HIS A 422 12.43 14.23 -4.70
C HIS A 422 12.50 12.99 -3.79
N PHE A 423 12.29 11.82 -4.37
CA PHE A 423 12.56 10.52 -3.77
C PHE A 423 13.96 10.05 -4.17
N ARG A 424 14.76 9.59 -3.21
CA ARG A 424 16.17 9.20 -3.35
C ARG A 424 16.52 7.86 -2.71
N HIS A 425 15.60 7.30 -1.94
CA HIS A 425 15.69 5.99 -1.31
C HIS A 425 14.35 5.22 -1.50
N PRO A 426 14.36 3.87 -1.55
CA PRO A 426 13.14 3.06 -1.72
C PRO A 426 12.03 3.31 -0.69
N LEU A 427 12.40 3.78 0.50
CA LEU A 427 11.47 4.09 1.60
C LEU A 427 11.06 5.58 1.66
N ASP A 428 11.54 6.43 0.76
CA ASP A 428 11.15 7.86 0.78
C ASP A 428 9.69 8.08 0.41
N TYR A 429 9.11 7.19 -0.41
CA TYR A 429 7.69 7.17 -0.73
C TYR A 429 7.18 5.74 -0.88
N LEU A 430 6.08 5.43 -0.19
CA LEU A 430 5.57 4.06 -0.12
C LEU A 430 4.55 3.75 -1.21
N GLY A 431 3.91 4.74 -1.84
CA GLY A 431 2.88 4.57 -2.88
C GLY A 431 1.46 4.88 -2.38
N THR A 432 0.44 4.58 -3.18
CA THR A 432 -0.98 4.76 -2.80
C THR A 432 -1.65 3.48 -2.30
N ASP A 433 -2.96 3.47 -2.12
CA ASP A 433 -3.77 2.33 -1.71
C ASP A 433 -4.03 1.31 -2.83
N GLY A 434 -3.57 1.58 -4.07
CA GLY A 434 -3.71 0.67 -5.22
C GLY A 434 -5.08 0.71 -5.88
N GLY A 435 -6.15 0.32 -5.16
CA GLY A 435 -7.51 0.20 -5.69
C GLY A 435 -8.28 1.53 -5.79
N ALA A 436 -7.71 2.60 -5.26
CA ALA A 436 -8.31 3.94 -5.18
C ALA A 436 -9.62 3.97 -4.35
N GLY A 437 -9.81 3.03 -3.43
CA GLY A 437 -10.89 3.15 -2.45
C GLY A 437 -10.45 3.84 -1.17
N ILE A 438 -11.28 4.80 -0.79
CA ILE A 438 -11.00 5.85 0.17
C ILE A 438 -11.27 5.33 1.59
N GLY A 439 -10.47 5.76 2.57
CA GLY A 439 -10.60 5.37 3.98
C GLY A 439 -9.39 4.62 4.54
N SER A 440 -8.47 4.19 3.68
CA SER A 440 -7.28 3.43 4.07
C SER A 440 -6.15 4.30 4.64
N GLY A 441 -6.11 5.61 4.32
CA GLY A 441 -4.99 6.50 4.64
C GLY A 441 -4.55 6.47 6.12
N PRO A 442 -5.44 6.73 7.09
CA PRO A 442 -5.12 6.65 8.52
C PRO A 442 -4.59 5.28 8.96
N GLY A 443 -5.19 4.18 8.48
CA GLY A 443 -4.77 2.83 8.81
C GLY A 443 -3.38 2.50 8.25
N MET A 444 -3.14 2.83 6.98
CA MET A 444 -1.83 2.65 6.34
C MET A 444 -0.74 3.46 7.04
N LEU A 445 -1.03 4.67 7.50
CA LEU A 445 -0.09 5.48 8.28
C LEU A 445 0.28 4.79 9.61
N ALA A 446 -0.70 4.29 10.35
CA ALA A 446 -0.45 3.53 11.57
C ALA A 446 0.41 2.28 11.30
N GLY A 447 0.09 1.53 10.25
CA GLY A 447 0.85 0.33 9.86
C GLY A 447 2.30 0.62 9.46
N ALA A 448 2.51 1.66 8.67
CA ALA A 448 3.86 2.08 8.28
C ALA A 448 4.65 2.60 9.48
N ALA A 449 4.01 3.33 10.40
CA ALA A 449 4.64 3.80 11.64
C ALA A 449 5.06 2.64 12.55
N LEU A 450 4.24 1.59 12.66
CA LEU A 450 4.61 0.36 13.35
C LEU A 450 5.84 -0.31 12.73
N ALA A 451 5.90 -0.38 11.40
CA ALA A 451 7.01 -1.02 10.69
C ALA A 451 8.31 -0.21 10.69
N LEU A 452 8.21 1.12 10.73
CA LEU A 452 9.36 2.04 10.78
C LEU A 452 9.82 2.30 12.21
N ALA A 453 9.11 1.82 13.22
CA ALA A 453 9.49 2.06 14.60
C ALA A 453 10.85 1.38 14.91
N GLY A 454 11.77 2.18 15.45
CA GLY A 454 13.18 1.81 15.62
C GLY A 454 14.11 2.25 14.48
N SER A 455 13.57 2.83 13.40
CA SER A 455 14.36 3.54 12.38
C SER A 455 14.39 5.05 12.65
N ASP A 456 15.34 5.75 12.02
CA ASP A 456 15.42 7.22 12.08
C ASP A 456 14.41 7.92 11.16
N ARG A 457 13.66 7.16 10.35
CA ARG A 457 12.68 7.70 9.39
C ARG A 457 11.40 8.11 10.11
N LEU A 458 11.01 9.37 9.96
CA LEU A 458 9.70 9.86 10.41
C LEU A 458 8.61 9.46 9.38
N PRO A 459 7.58 8.68 9.77
CA PRO A 459 6.43 8.42 8.91
C PRO A 459 5.61 9.70 8.76
N VAL A 460 5.40 10.14 7.52
CA VAL A 460 4.60 11.33 7.19
C VAL A 460 3.55 10.97 6.15
N ALA A 461 2.32 11.41 6.33
CA ALA A 461 1.29 11.30 5.29
C ALA A 461 0.59 12.63 5.04
N VAL A 462 0.28 12.88 3.77
CA VAL A 462 -0.66 13.92 3.37
C VAL A 462 -1.99 13.23 3.01
N LEU A 463 -3.00 13.47 3.83
CA LEU A 463 -4.31 12.84 3.71
C LEU A 463 -5.35 13.82 3.16
N GLY A 464 -6.35 13.33 2.45
CA GLY A 464 -7.57 14.12 2.19
C GLY A 464 -8.48 14.12 3.42
N ASP A 465 -9.30 15.14 3.58
CA ASP A 465 -10.37 15.19 4.59
C ASP A 465 -11.37 14.04 4.45
N GLY A 466 -11.86 13.76 3.23
CA GLY A 466 -12.79 12.62 3.00
C GLY A 466 -12.18 11.25 3.36
N ASP A 467 -10.91 11.05 2.99
CA ASP A 467 -10.13 9.84 3.32
C ASP A 467 -9.88 9.72 4.82
N THR A 468 -9.54 10.83 5.47
CA THR A 468 -9.35 10.88 6.92
C THR A 468 -10.65 10.54 7.63
N MET A 469 -11.77 11.14 7.23
CA MET A 469 -13.07 10.95 7.90
C MET A 469 -13.62 9.52 7.80
N MET A 470 -13.34 8.82 6.69
CA MET A 470 -13.72 7.40 6.56
C MET A 470 -12.85 6.49 7.45
N GLY A 471 -11.55 6.79 7.58
CA GLY A 471 -10.59 5.97 8.34
C GLY A 471 -10.25 6.47 9.75
N VAL A 472 -10.92 7.52 10.25
CA VAL A 472 -10.46 8.32 11.40
C VAL A 472 -10.28 7.53 12.69
N SER A 473 -11.00 6.41 12.84
CA SER A 473 -10.93 5.53 14.01
C SER A 473 -9.59 4.78 14.12
N ALA A 474 -8.81 4.70 13.05
CA ALA A 474 -7.45 4.16 13.05
C ALA A 474 -6.49 4.99 13.92
N PHE A 475 -6.78 6.26 14.12
CA PHE A 475 -5.95 7.13 14.95
C PHE A 475 -5.95 6.67 16.40
N TRP A 476 -7.10 6.28 16.96
CA TRP A 476 -7.14 5.70 18.31
C TRP A 476 -6.19 4.51 18.45
N THR A 477 -6.16 3.60 17.48
CA THR A 477 -5.24 2.45 17.46
C THR A 477 -3.79 2.91 17.50
N ALA A 478 -3.43 3.91 16.71
CA ALA A 478 -2.08 4.45 16.72
C ALA A 478 -1.70 5.10 18.05
N ALA A 479 -2.63 5.81 18.70
CA ALA A 479 -2.40 6.40 20.02
C ALA A 479 -2.25 5.33 21.11
N HIS A 480 -3.10 4.30 21.10
CA HIS A 480 -3.03 3.18 22.05
C HIS A 480 -1.68 2.45 21.96
N TYR A 481 -1.22 2.18 20.73
CA TYR A 481 0.08 1.54 20.48
C TYR A 481 1.25 2.53 20.41
N LYS A 482 1.03 3.81 20.72
CA LYS A 482 2.06 4.87 20.79
C LYS A 482 2.94 4.94 19.54
N LEU A 483 2.32 4.91 18.36
CA LEU A 483 3.01 4.88 17.07
C LEU A 483 3.31 6.32 16.60
N PRO A 484 4.58 6.77 16.60
CA PRO A 484 4.91 8.15 16.25
C PRO A 484 4.78 8.38 14.74
N PHE A 485 4.06 9.44 14.36
CA PHE A 485 3.94 9.88 12.97
C PHE A 485 3.48 11.34 12.88
N LEU A 486 3.56 11.89 11.66
CA LEU A 486 2.93 13.17 11.29
C LEU A 486 1.91 12.98 10.16
N ALA A 487 0.62 13.22 10.44
CA ALA A 487 -0.42 13.30 9.43
C ALA A 487 -0.76 14.77 9.15
N ILE A 488 -0.72 15.18 7.89
CA ILE A 488 -1.18 16.51 7.43
C ILE A 488 -2.44 16.29 6.59
N VAL A 489 -3.57 16.77 7.06
CA VAL A 489 -4.85 16.64 6.36
C VAL A 489 -5.02 17.85 5.44
N ALA A 490 -4.90 17.64 4.14
CA ALA A 490 -5.23 18.62 3.11
C ALA A 490 -6.76 18.76 2.98
N ASN A 491 -7.33 19.57 3.86
CA ASN A 491 -8.76 19.71 4.06
C ASN A 491 -9.33 20.79 3.15
N ASN A 492 -9.95 20.37 2.04
CA ASN A 492 -10.63 21.27 1.11
C ASN A 492 -12.16 21.33 1.33
N ARG A 493 -12.67 20.59 2.32
CA ARG A 493 -14.08 20.44 2.70
C ARG A 493 -14.94 19.85 1.59
N SER A 494 -14.39 18.96 0.78
CA SER A 494 -15.08 18.37 -0.38
C SER A 494 -14.49 17.05 -0.85
N PHE A 495 -15.34 16.15 -1.36
CA PHE A 495 -14.92 15.09 -2.28
C PHE A 495 -14.57 15.67 -3.67
N TYR A 496 -13.59 16.57 -3.70
CA TYR A 496 -13.34 17.50 -4.80
C TYR A 496 -13.01 16.85 -6.15
N ASN A 497 -12.52 15.61 -6.14
CA ASN A 497 -12.31 14.85 -7.38
C ASN A 497 -13.61 14.77 -8.19
N ASP A 498 -14.72 14.50 -7.51
CA ASP A 498 -16.02 14.37 -8.16
C ASP A 498 -16.53 15.72 -8.69
N GLU A 499 -16.18 16.86 -8.05
CA GLU A 499 -16.60 18.19 -8.52
C GLU A 499 -16.05 18.46 -9.93
N ILE A 500 -14.84 17.97 -10.24
CA ILE A 500 -14.21 18.10 -11.56
C ILE A 500 -14.92 17.21 -12.58
N HIS A 501 -15.27 15.99 -12.21
CA HIS A 501 -16.04 15.09 -13.09
C HIS A 501 -17.44 15.65 -13.38
N GLN A 502 -18.13 16.15 -12.35
CA GLN A 502 -19.45 16.77 -12.52
C GLN A 502 -19.37 18.03 -13.39
N GLU A 503 -18.33 18.86 -13.25
CA GLU A 503 -18.12 20.00 -14.14
C GLU A 503 -18.01 19.57 -15.60
N ARG A 504 -17.18 18.55 -15.89
CA ARG A 504 -17.03 18.02 -17.25
C ARG A 504 -18.37 17.55 -17.80
N VAL A 505 -19.11 16.75 -17.04
CA VAL A 505 -20.42 16.21 -17.47
C VAL A 505 -21.43 17.34 -17.67
N ALA A 506 -21.45 18.34 -16.80
CA ALA A 506 -22.34 19.49 -16.91
C ALA A 506 -22.06 20.29 -18.18
N ARG A 507 -20.79 20.59 -18.49
CA ARG A 507 -20.40 21.28 -19.73
C ARG A 507 -20.80 20.49 -20.98
N THR A 508 -20.51 19.19 -21.03
CA THR A 508 -20.88 18.33 -22.18
C THR A 508 -22.38 18.26 -22.41
N ARG A 509 -23.19 18.39 -21.35
CA ARG A 509 -24.65 18.29 -21.41
C ARG A 509 -25.36 19.65 -21.39
N ASP A 510 -24.62 20.75 -21.51
CA ASP A 510 -25.14 22.13 -21.42
C ASP A 510 -26.00 22.38 -20.17
N ARG A 511 -25.48 21.97 -19.01
CA ARG A 511 -26.12 22.13 -17.69
C ARG A 511 -25.38 23.14 -16.82
N PRO A 512 -26.07 23.76 -15.83
CA PRO A 512 -25.44 24.69 -14.91
C PRO A 512 -24.27 24.06 -14.13
N VAL A 513 -23.05 24.59 -14.32
CA VAL A 513 -21.81 24.09 -13.68
C VAL A 513 -21.77 24.46 -12.20
N GLU A 514 -22.45 25.53 -11.80
CA GLU A 514 -22.56 26.00 -10.42
C GLU A 514 -23.19 24.97 -9.47
N ASN A 515 -23.91 23.98 -10.00
CA ASN A 515 -24.54 22.92 -9.21
C ASN A 515 -23.60 21.74 -8.90
N LYS A 516 -22.38 21.72 -9.46
CA LYS A 516 -21.46 20.56 -9.41
C LYS A 516 -21.07 20.07 -8.02
N TRP A 517 -21.28 20.87 -6.98
CA TRP A 517 -20.83 20.60 -5.61
C TRP A 517 -21.87 19.89 -4.73
N ILE A 518 -23.13 19.86 -5.17
CA ILE A 518 -24.23 19.29 -4.40
C ILE A 518 -23.97 17.79 -4.19
N GLY A 519 -23.99 17.35 -2.93
CA GLY A 519 -23.69 15.97 -2.53
C GLY A 519 -22.22 15.64 -2.32
N GLN A 520 -21.30 16.63 -2.43
CA GLN A 520 -19.85 16.40 -2.33
C GLN A 520 -19.13 17.27 -1.30
N ARG A 521 -19.60 18.50 -1.05
CA ARG A 521 -19.03 19.38 -0.01
C ARG A 521 -19.49 18.95 1.37
N ILE A 522 -18.55 19.00 2.32
CA ILE A 522 -18.72 18.55 3.72
C ILE A 522 -18.36 19.67 4.72
N GLY A 523 -18.48 20.93 4.30
CA GLY A 523 -18.09 22.09 5.11
C GLY A 523 -19.20 22.75 5.92
N ASP A 524 -20.43 22.21 5.90
CA ASP A 524 -21.57 22.75 6.65
C ASP A 524 -22.43 21.61 7.25
N PRO A 525 -22.29 21.29 8.55
CA PRO A 525 -21.38 21.93 9.50
C PRO A 525 -19.90 21.64 9.17
N ASP A 526 -19.00 22.55 9.56
CA ASP A 526 -17.57 22.33 9.40
C ASP A 526 -17.08 21.26 10.39
N ILE A 527 -16.14 20.43 9.95
CA ILE A 527 -15.62 19.30 10.72
C ILE A 527 -14.29 19.71 11.34
N ASP A 528 -14.20 19.60 12.67
CA ASP A 528 -12.97 19.83 13.41
C ASP A 528 -12.14 18.53 13.51
N ILE A 529 -11.32 18.29 12.47
CA ILE A 529 -10.50 17.08 12.37
C ILE A 529 -9.40 17.05 13.45
N ALA A 530 -8.87 18.21 13.84
CA ALA A 530 -7.86 18.29 14.90
C ALA A 530 -8.45 17.93 16.27
N ALA A 531 -9.67 18.38 16.57
CA ALA A 531 -10.39 17.96 17.77
C ALA A 531 -10.71 16.45 17.76
N MET A 532 -11.11 15.89 16.62
CA MET A 532 -11.35 14.44 16.50
C MET A 532 -10.09 13.60 16.75
N ALA A 533 -8.92 14.06 16.28
CA ALA A 533 -7.65 13.41 16.58
C ALA A 533 -7.33 13.52 18.08
N SER A 534 -7.53 14.71 18.67
CA SER A 534 -7.30 14.96 20.10
C SER A 534 -8.22 14.09 20.99
N ALA A 535 -9.48 13.93 20.60
CA ALA A 535 -10.45 13.08 21.30
C ALA A 535 -10.07 11.59 21.30
N GLN A 536 -9.20 11.16 20.38
CA GLN A 536 -8.69 9.79 20.29
C GLN A 536 -7.30 9.61 20.93
N GLY A 537 -6.73 10.67 21.52
CA GLY A 537 -5.45 10.61 22.23
C GLY A 537 -4.22 11.08 21.44
N LEU A 538 -4.41 11.68 20.27
CA LEU A 538 -3.33 12.24 19.45
C LEU A 538 -3.11 13.71 19.77
N VAL A 539 -2.01 14.26 19.28
CA VAL A 539 -1.83 15.72 19.22
C VAL A 539 -2.53 16.25 17.97
N GLY A 540 -3.65 16.95 18.16
CA GLY A 540 -4.33 17.70 17.10
C GLY A 540 -3.83 19.14 17.00
N ILE A 541 -3.49 19.61 15.80
CA ILE A 541 -3.08 20.99 15.54
C ILE A 541 -3.92 21.55 14.38
N GLY A 542 -4.54 22.71 14.55
CA GLY A 542 -5.29 23.39 13.50
C GLY A 542 -6.73 23.71 13.91
N PRO A 543 -7.57 24.15 12.96
CA PRO A 543 -7.24 24.34 11.55
C PRO A 543 -6.19 25.43 11.32
N VAL A 544 -5.25 25.20 10.39
CA VAL A 544 -4.34 26.23 9.85
C VAL A 544 -4.66 26.49 8.39
N SER A 545 -4.58 27.73 7.92
CA SER A 545 -5.00 28.11 6.56
C SER A 545 -3.95 28.88 5.77
N THR A 546 -2.80 29.19 6.38
CA THR A 546 -1.70 29.91 5.72
C THR A 546 -0.39 29.13 5.78
N THR A 547 0.53 29.44 4.87
CA THR A 547 1.85 28.79 4.79
C THR A 547 2.67 28.94 6.07
N ASP A 548 2.69 30.12 6.71
CA ASP A 548 3.46 30.33 7.94
C ASP A 548 2.87 29.55 9.12
N ALA A 549 1.54 29.58 9.25
CA ALA A 549 0.85 28.82 10.29
C ALA A 549 1.06 27.31 10.11
N LEU A 550 1.10 26.83 8.86
CA LEU A 550 1.43 25.44 8.55
C LEU A 550 2.89 25.10 8.87
N ILE A 551 3.85 25.96 8.53
CA ILE A 551 5.27 25.76 8.89
C ILE A 551 5.42 25.62 10.41
N ASP A 552 4.79 26.51 11.18
CA ASP A 552 4.83 26.47 12.64
C ASP A 552 4.14 25.21 13.19
N ALA A 553 3.02 24.80 12.60
CA ALA A 553 2.32 23.57 12.97
C ALA A 553 3.17 22.32 12.68
N ILE A 554 3.82 22.25 11.51
CA ILE A 554 4.69 21.13 11.14
C ILE A 554 5.90 21.08 12.06
N ARG A 555 6.53 22.21 12.40
CA ARG A 555 7.66 22.24 13.35
C ARG A 555 7.28 21.65 14.70
N LYS A 556 6.14 22.09 15.27
CA LYS A 556 5.59 21.53 16.52
C LYS A 556 5.24 20.05 16.38
N GLY A 557 4.68 19.67 15.24
CA GLY A 557 4.31 18.28 14.96
C GLY A 557 5.51 17.35 14.85
N VAL A 558 6.57 17.76 14.15
CA VAL A 558 7.84 17.02 14.08
C VAL A 558 8.45 16.86 15.47
N GLU A 559 8.53 17.93 16.25
CA GLU A 559 9.03 17.87 17.63
C GLU A 559 8.22 16.88 18.49
N ALA A 560 6.89 16.96 18.44
CA ALA A 560 6.03 16.05 19.19
C ALA A 560 6.17 14.60 18.71
N ALA A 561 6.24 14.36 17.40
CA ALA A 561 6.38 13.02 16.83
C ALA A 561 7.73 12.37 17.17
N ARG A 562 8.81 13.15 17.11
CA ARG A 562 10.14 12.70 17.56
C ARG A 562 10.18 12.39 19.07
N ASN A 563 9.30 13.00 19.85
CA ASN A 563 9.08 12.68 21.26
C ASN A 563 8.05 11.54 21.50
N GLY A 564 7.67 10.81 20.45
CA GLY A 564 6.82 9.62 20.55
C GLY A 564 5.31 9.84 20.35
N ALA A 565 4.87 11.06 20.01
CA ALA A 565 3.46 11.33 19.78
C ALA A 565 3.01 10.98 18.36
N SER A 566 1.75 10.58 18.20
CA SER A 566 1.06 10.61 16.90
C SER A 566 0.43 11.99 16.72
N VAL A 567 0.69 12.65 15.59
CA VAL A 567 0.26 14.04 15.36
C VAL A 567 -0.63 14.13 14.12
N VAL A 568 -1.71 14.90 14.21
CA VAL A 568 -2.59 15.26 13.09
C VAL A 568 -2.68 16.78 12.98
N ILE A 569 -2.35 17.31 11.80
CA ILE A 569 -2.49 18.73 11.45
C ILE A 569 -3.65 18.89 10.48
N ASP A 570 -4.67 19.66 10.85
CA ASP A 570 -5.75 20.05 9.94
C ASP A 570 -5.34 21.30 9.14
N ALA A 571 -5.02 21.12 7.85
CA ALA A 571 -4.56 22.18 6.95
C ALA A 571 -5.67 22.51 5.94
N ARG A 572 -6.28 23.69 6.08
CA ARG A 572 -7.35 24.18 5.21
C ARG A 572 -6.76 24.67 3.90
N VAL A 573 -7.00 23.90 2.84
CA VAL A 573 -6.53 24.20 1.49
C VAL A 573 -7.67 24.64 0.59
N LYS A 574 -7.37 25.48 -0.40
CA LYS A 574 -8.30 25.80 -1.46
C LYS A 574 -8.70 24.53 -2.23
N PRO A 575 -9.99 24.36 -2.58
CA PRO A 575 -10.39 23.33 -3.52
C PRO A 575 -9.65 23.53 -4.85
N GLY A 576 -8.90 22.51 -5.28
CA GLY A 576 -8.07 22.57 -6.47
C GLY A 576 -7.09 21.40 -6.54
N TYR A 577 -6.59 21.14 -7.75
CA TYR A 577 -5.46 20.26 -7.99
C TYR A 577 -4.32 21.02 -8.67
N ASN A 578 -3.13 20.43 -8.66
CA ASN A 578 -2.07 20.87 -9.57
C ASN A 578 -2.63 20.92 -11.02
N PRO A 579 -2.35 21.99 -11.80
CA PRO A 579 -2.73 22.10 -13.21
C PRO A 579 -2.52 20.84 -14.06
N ALA A 580 -1.44 20.08 -13.83
CA ALA A 580 -1.16 18.86 -14.57
C ALA A 580 -2.16 17.72 -14.29
N MET A 581 -2.59 17.58 -13.02
CA MET A 581 -3.62 16.63 -12.63
C MET A 581 -4.98 17.03 -13.18
N ALA A 582 -5.34 18.32 -13.08
CA ALA A 582 -6.56 18.85 -13.66
C ALA A 582 -6.63 18.55 -15.17
N ALA A 583 -5.55 18.84 -15.91
CA ALA A 583 -5.45 18.56 -17.34
C ALA A 583 -5.56 17.05 -17.65
N GLY A 584 -4.92 16.19 -16.86
CA GLY A 584 -4.97 14.73 -17.03
C GLY A 584 -6.38 14.16 -16.92
N MET A 585 -7.18 14.62 -15.96
CA MET A 585 -8.56 14.13 -15.74
C MET A 585 -9.57 14.72 -16.73
N THR A 586 -9.30 15.92 -17.25
CA THR A 586 -10.17 16.58 -18.22
C THR A 586 -9.82 16.27 -19.67
N ARG A 587 -8.69 15.61 -19.97
CA ARG A 587 -8.34 15.21 -21.34
C ARG A 587 -9.51 14.44 -21.96
N GLU A 588 -9.97 14.92 -23.11
CA GLU A 588 -10.90 14.19 -23.95
C GLU A 588 -10.18 12.91 -24.39
N GLY A 589 -10.76 11.74 -24.07
CA GLY A 589 -10.34 10.52 -24.75
C GLY A 589 -10.54 10.82 -26.23
N THR A 590 -9.47 10.81 -27.01
CA THR A 590 -9.47 11.20 -28.43
C THR A 590 -10.41 10.29 -29.22
N GLY A 591 -11.70 10.61 -29.17
CA GLY A 591 -12.78 10.06 -29.96
C GLY A 591 -13.00 10.97 -31.15
N LYS A 592 -12.00 11.03 -32.04
CA LYS A 592 -12.32 11.19 -33.46
C LYS A 592 -12.51 9.78 -33.99
N VAL A 593 -13.71 9.25 -33.81
CA VAL A 593 -14.22 8.23 -34.74
C VAL A 593 -14.35 8.97 -36.06
N GLY A 594 -13.60 8.53 -37.07
CA GLY A 594 -13.62 9.15 -38.39
C GLY A 594 -15.03 9.15 -38.99
N ASP A 595 -15.30 10.19 -39.76
CA ASP A 595 -16.36 10.21 -40.77
C ASP A 595 -16.18 9.05 -41.78
#